data_AF-A0A8S9J184-F1
#
_entry.id   AF-A0A8S9J184-F1
#
_cell.length_a   1.000
_cell.length_b   1.000
_cell.length_c   1.000
_cell.angle_alpha   90.00
_cell.angle_beta   90.00
_cell.angle_gamma   90.00
#
_symmetry.space_group_name_H-M   'P 1'
#
loop_
_entity.id
_entity.type
_entity.pdbx_description
1 polymer ?
#
loop_
_entity_poly.entity_id
_entity_poly.type
_entity_poly.pdbx_seq_one_letter_code
_entity_poly.pdbx_strand_id
1 'polypeptide(L)' 'MLSINCFTLIEKPVSSQRLVLMSTEEVLEDSKYLAEQQVENDAVVALTLRKDDNEFEDVDIAQPTDFSIS' A
#
# COMPACT_ATOMS: atom_id res chain seq x y z
N MET A 1 -9.40 -14.67 9.60
CA MET A 1 -8.67 -13.40 9.46
C MET A 1 -7.95 -13.45 8.12
N LEU A 2 -8.44 -12.77 7.10
CA LEU A 2 -7.72 -12.66 5.82
C LEU A 2 -6.70 -11.52 5.98
N SER A 3 -5.47 -11.86 6.37
CA SER A 3 -4.36 -10.93 6.19
C SER A 3 -4.10 -10.77 4.71
N ILE A 4 -4.04 -9.53 4.22
CA ILE A 4 -3.58 -9.21 2.88
C ILE A 4 -2.10 -9.62 2.82
N ASN A 5 -1.84 -10.81 2.29
CA ASN A 5 -0.53 -11.43 2.34
C ASN A 5 0.22 -11.15 1.03
N CYS A 6 0.74 -9.93 0.89
CA CYS A 6 1.61 -9.55 -0.23
C CYS A 6 3.03 -10.11 -0.09
N PHE A 7 3.31 -10.92 0.94
CA PHE A 7 4.62 -11.57 1.15
C PHE A 7 5.06 -12.40 -0.05
N THR A 8 4.11 -13.04 -0.74
CA THR A 8 4.40 -13.90 -1.90
C THR A 8 4.79 -13.11 -3.16
N LEU A 9 4.58 -11.79 -3.18
CA LEU A 9 4.89 -10.93 -4.32
C LEU A 9 6.19 -10.15 -4.16
N ILE A 10 6.64 -9.88 -2.93
CA ILE A 10 7.73 -8.91 -2.65
C ILE A 10 8.80 -9.49 -1.69
N GLU A 11 8.61 -10.71 -1.16
CA GLU A 11 9.55 -11.39 -0.25
C GLU A 11 9.91 -10.60 1.04
N LYS A 12 9.25 -9.47 1.30
CA LYS A 12 9.43 -8.65 2.51
C LYS A 12 8.35 -8.92 3.55
N PRO A 13 8.68 -8.91 4.86
CA PRO A 13 7.70 -9.18 5.91
C PRO A 13 6.60 -8.12 5.93
N VAL A 14 5.39 -8.51 6.33
CA VAL A 14 4.23 -7.61 6.44
C VAL A 14 4.50 -6.41 7.35
N SER A 15 5.36 -6.59 8.37
CA SER A 15 5.81 -5.50 9.25
C SER A 15 6.66 -4.43 8.56
N SER A 16 7.16 -4.71 7.36
CA SER A 16 7.91 -3.77 6.52
C SER A 16 7.06 -3.27 5.34
N GLN A 17 5.75 -3.52 5.38
CA GLN A 17 4.80 -3.08 4.38
C GLN A 17 3.80 -2.12 5.03
N ARG A 18 3.34 -1.16 4.25
CA ARG A 18 2.31 -0.22 4.67
C ARG A 18 1.37 0.04 3.51
N LEU A 19 0.08 -0.14 3.76
CA LEU A 19 -0.94 0.22 2.80
C LEU A 19 -1.43 1.64 3.10
N VAL A 20 -1.49 2.47 2.08
CA VAL A 20 -1.97 3.86 2.19
C VAL A 20 -3.13 4.03 1.23
N LEU A 21 -4.26 4.52 1.72
CA LEU A 21 -5.42 4.79 0.89
C LEU A 21 -5.18 6.07 0.10
N MET A 22 -5.18 6.01 -1.24
CA MET A 22 -4.86 7.18 -2.08
C MET A 22 -5.91 8.29 -2.00
N SER A 23 -7.16 7.95 -1.66
CA SER A 23 -8.24 8.94 -1.60
C SER A 23 -8.15 9.85 -0.36
N THR A 24 -7.61 9.35 0.75
CA THR A 24 -7.52 10.09 2.02
C THR A 24 -6.08 10.27 2.53
N GLU A 25 -5.11 9.65 1.86
CA GLU A 25 -3.70 9.54 2.29
C GLU A 25 -3.54 8.87 3.67
N GLU A 26 -4.57 8.16 4.14
CA GLU A 26 -4.55 7.50 5.43
C GLU A 26 -3.88 6.12 5.35
N VAL A 27 -3.11 5.79 6.39
CA VAL A 27 -2.48 4.49 6.53
C VAL A 27 -3.53 3.48 6.99
N LEU A 28 -3.73 2.41 6.22
CA LEU A 28 -4.64 1.34 6.57
C LEU A 28 -4.07 0.50 7.71
N GLU A 29 -4.92 0.21 8.69
CA GLU A 29 -4.60 -0.64 9.83
C GLU A 29 -4.84 -2.11 9.46
N ASP A 30 -3.80 -2.95 9.52
CA ASP A 30 -3.88 -4.40 9.30
C ASP A 30 -4.85 -5.12 10.27
N SER A 31 -5.17 -4.48 11.40
CA SER A 31 -6.09 -5.02 12.42
C SER A 31 -7.57 -4.85 12.05
N LYS A 32 -7.89 -4.01 11.05
CA LYS A 32 -9.25 -3.66 10.66
C LYS A 32 -9.55 -4.15 9.25
N TYR A 33 -10.81 -4.46 8.98
CA TYR A 33 -11.23 -4.82 7.63
C TYR A 33 -11.29 -3.57 6.73
N LEU A 34 -11.07 -3.76 5.42
CA LEU A 34 -11.20 -2.68 4.42
C LEU A 34 -12.56 -1.98 4.51
N ALA A 35 -13.64 -2.75 4.73
CA ALA A 35 -14.99 -2.21 4.87
C ALA A 35 -15.18 -1.35 6.13
N GLU A 36 -14.46 -1.63 7.22
CA GLU A 36 -14.49 -0.82 8.45
C GLU A 36 -13.74 0.49 8.28
N GLN A 37 -12.78 0.51 7.34
CA GLN A 37 -11.99 1.67 6.98
C GLN A 37 -12.60 2.43 5.79
N GLN A 38 -13.87 2.14 5.45
CA GLN A 38 -14.62 2.78 4.36
C GLN A 38 -13.90 2.75 3.00
N VAL A 39 -13.09 1.72 2.76
CA VAL A 39 -12.43 1.52 1.48
C VAL A 39 -13.47 1.07 0.46
N GLU A 40 -13.71 1.90 -0.55
CA GLU A 40 -14.61 1.60 -1.66
C GLU A 40 -14.06 0.46 -2.54
N ASN A 41 -14.92 -0.17 -3.35
CA ASN A 41 -14.53 -1.35 -4.14
C ASN A 41 -13.49 -1.00 -5.23
N ASP A 42 -13.57 0.22 -5.76
CA ASP A 42 -12.71 0.81 -6.76
C ASP A 42 -11.60 1.71 -6.17
N ALA A 43 -11.41 1.65 -4.85
CA ALA A 43 -10.40 2.44 -4.18
C ALA A 43 -8.98 1.97 -4.56
N VAL A 44 -8.11 2.94 -4.81
CA VAL A 44 -6.69 2.70 -5.05
C VAL A 44 -5.94 2.74 -3.73
N VAL A 45 -5.19 1.67 -3.43
CA VAL A 45 -4.29 1.60 -2.28
C VAL A 45 -2.85 1.55 -2.76
N ALA A 46 -2.03 2.44 -2.22
CA ALA A 46 -0.59 2.40 -2.40
C ALA A 46 0.02 1.39 -1.44
N LEU A 47 1.07 0.72 -1.87
CA LEU A 47 1.89 -0.13 -1.03
C LEU A 47 3.28 0.51 -0.92
N THR A 48 3.66 0.93 0.28
CA THR A 48 5.00 1.43 0.57
C THR A 48 5.78 0.44 1.41
N LEU A 49 7.08 0.38 1.16
CA LEU A 49 8.00 -0.50 1.89
C LEU A 49 8.78 0.31 2.91
N ARG A 50 9.13 -0.36 4.00
CA ARG A 50 10.02 0.18 5.01
C ARG A 50 11.46 0.17 4.48
N LYS A 51 12.12 1.32 4.61
CA LYS A 51 13.55 1.52 4.38
C LYS A 51 14.36 1.04 5.59
N ASP A 52 15.67 0.94 5.40
CA ASP A 52 16.61 0.48 6.43
C ASP A 52 16.75 1.46 7.62
N ASP A 53 16.34 2.71 7.44
CA ASP A 53 16.32 3.78 8.45
C ASP A 53 15.05 3.79 9.32
N ASN A 54 14.26 2.72 9.26
CA ASN A 54 12.95 2.58 9.90
C ASN A 54 11.83 3.48 9.34
N GLU A 55 12.11 4.32 8.34
CA GLU A 55 11.11 5.14 7.64
C GLU A 55 10.43 4.34 6.53
N PHE A 56 9.29 4.82 6.04
CA PHE A 56 8.62 4.24 4.87
C PHE A 56 8.97 5.05 3.63
N GLU A 57 8.99 4.38 2.48
CA GLU A 57 9.05 5.05 1.19
C GLU A 57 7.84 5.97 1.00
N ASP A 58 8.07 7.07 0.27
CA ASP A 58 6.99 7.93 -0.18
C ASP A 58 6.07 7.15 -1.12
N VAL A 59 4.81 7.54 -1.13
CA VAL A 59 3.81 6.94 -2.01
C VAL A 59 4.08 7.40 -3.45
N ASP A 60 4.54 6.47 -4.28
CA ASP A 60 4.73 6.69 -5.72
C ASP A 60 4.06 5.56 -6.50
N ILE A 61 2.91 5.87 -7.12
CA ILE A 61 2.19 4.95 -8.00
C ILE A 61 2.42 5.41 -9.43
N ALA A 62 3.31 4.71 -10.14
CA ALA A 62 3.60 4.99 -11.53
C ALA A 62 2.33 4.94 -12.38
N GLN A 63 2.05 6.05 -13.07
CA GLN A 63 0.96 6.14 -14.03
C GLN A 63 1.41 5.54 -15.36
N PRO A 64 0.48 4.98 -16.17
CA PRO A 64 0.81 4.51 -17.51
C PRO A 64 1.49 5.57 -18.40
N THR A 65 1.21 6.85 -18.16
CA THR A 65 1.84 7.99 -18.83
C THR A 65 3.31 8.17 -18.48
N ASP A 66 3.77 7.71 -17.32
CA ASP A 66 5.17 7.88 -16.87
C ASP A 66 6.14 7.02 -17.68
N PHE A 67 5.64 5.95 -18.30
CA PHE A 67 6.39 5.08 -19.20
C PHE A 67 6.32 5.51 -20.67
N SER A 68 5.63 6.61 -20.97
CA SER A 68 5.54 7.15 -22.32
C SER A 68 6.86 7.86 -22.67
N ILE A 69 7.81 7.09 -23.20
CA ILE A 69 9.02 7.60 -23.84
C ILE A 69 8.60 8.30 -25.15
N SER A 70 8.73 9.62 -25.18
CA SER A 70 8.62 10.42 -26.41
C SER A 70 9.95 10.53 -27.15
#